data_AF-A0A820R8T1-F1
#
_entry.id   AF-A0A820R8T1-F1
#
_cell.length_a   1.000
_cell.length_b   1.000
_cell.length_c   1.000
_cell.angle_alpha   90.00
_cell.angle_beta   90.00
_cell.angle_gamma   90.00
#
_symmetry.space_group_name_H-M   'P 1'
#
loop_
_entity.id
_entity.type
_entity.pdbx_description
1 polymer ?
#
loop_
_entity_poly.entity_id
_entity_poly.type
_entity_poly.pdbx_seq_one_letter_code
_entity_poly.pdbx_strand_id
1 'polypeptide(L)'
;MINEESPIGTIIGTVRETLLTINNSSELINHLQFKLNISYNDAQFFLLNSRTGVITSNARLDYEQKPYYSFSVILEPTDLNFSIL
;
A
#
# COMPACT_ATOMS: atom_id res chain seq x y z
N MET A 1 -1.40 2.82 16.71
CA MET A 1 -1.95 1.61 17.37
C MET A 1 -3.30 1.35 16.76
N ILE A 2 -3.57 0.14 16.31
CA ILE A 2 -4.86 -0.25 15.70
C ILE A 2 -5.61 -1.05 16.75
N ASN A 3 -6.89 -0.75 16.94
CA ASN A 3 -7.71 -1.51 17.88
C ASN A 3 -7.96 -2.91 17.29
N GLU A 4 -7.80 -3.94 18.11
CA GLU A 4 -8.26 -5.28 17.76
C GLU A 4 -9.77 -5.30 17.52
N GLU A 5 -10.23 -6.34 16.83
CA GLU A 5 -11.65 -6.58 16.55
C GLU A 5 -12.33 -5.46 15.74
N SER A 6 -11.54 -4.54 15.21
CA SER A 6 -11.97 -3.46 14.35
C SER A 6 -12.72 -4.01 13.12
N PRO A 7 -13.79 -3.34 12.68
CA PRO A 7 -14.57 -3.80 11.54
C PRO A 7 -13.73 -3.82 10.26
N ILE A 8 -14.17 -4.62 9.29
CA ILE A 8 -13.64 -4.60 7.92
C ILE A 8 -13.75 -3.18 7.36
N GLY A 9 -12.71 -2.73 6.65
CA GLY A 9 -12.61 -1.38 6.10
C GLY A 9 -11.95 -0.36 7.04
N THR A 10 -11.48 -0.78 8.22
CA THR A 10 -10.75 0.09 9.14
C THR A 10 -9.46 0.60 8.51
N ILE A 11 -9.22 1.91 8.57
CA ILE A 11 -7.98 2.52 8.07
C ILE A 11 -6.83 2.13 8.99
N ILE A 12 -5.86 1.43 8.41
CA ILE A 12 -4.64 0.96 9.08
C ILE A 12 -3.58 2.05 9.06
N GLY A 13 -3.48 2.76 7.93
CA GLY A 13 -2.52 3.81 7.72
C GLY A 13 -2.45 4.25 6.26
N THR A 14 -1.40 4.99 5.93
CA THR A 14 -1.16 5.49 4.57
C THR A 14 0.32 5.36 4.27
N VAL A 15 0.65 4.69 3.18
CA VAL A 15 2.00 4.70 2.62
C VAL A 15 2.20 6.02 1.89
N ARG A 16 3.34 6.66 2.12
CA ARG A 16 3.74 7.85 1.39
C ARG A 16 5.05 7.58 0.68
N GLU A 17 5.09 7.97 -0.57
CA GLU A 17 6.27 8.02 -1.41
C GLU A 17 7.02 9.33 -1.17
N THR A 18 8.34 9.25 -1.05
CA THR A 18 9.21 10.42 -1.19
C THR A 18 9.83 10.34 -2.57
N LEU A 19 9.15 10.90 -3.58
CA LEU A 19 9.70 10.96 -4.93
C LEU A 19 10.70 12.10 -5.01
N LEU A 20 11.95 11.76 -5.38
CA LEU A 20 12.94 12.75 -5.77
C LEU A 20 12.48 13.39 -7.08
N THR A 21 12.29 14.70 -7.09
CA THR A 21 12.05 15.44 -8.34
C THR A 21 13.30 15.35 -9.21
N ILE A 22 13.22 14.63 -10.32
CA ILE A 22 14.27 14.68 -11.34
C ILE A 22 14.01 15.95 -12.15
N ASN A 23 14.98 16.87 -12.22
CA ASN A 23 14.87 18.14 -12.95
C ASN A 23 13.66 19.03 -12.54
N ASN A 24 13.21 18.95 -11.29
CA ASN A 24 12.00 19.62 -10.78
C ASN A 24 10.67 19.12 -11.39
N SER A 25 10.67 17.98 -12.08
CA SER A 25 9.47 17.37 -12.66
C SER A 25 8.88 16.34 -11.69
N SER A 26 7.61 16.52 -11.31
CA SER A 26 6.85 15.55 -10.51
C SER A 26 6.18 14.45 -11.35
N GLU A 27 6.47 14.37 -12.66
CA GLU A 27 5.73 13.53 -13.61
C GLU A 27 5.75 12.04 -13.26
N LEU A 28 6.84 11.55 -12.68
CA LEU A 28 6.97 10.16 -12.23
C LEU A 28 5.84 9.73 -11.28
N ILE A 29 5.29 10.63 -10.47
CA ILE A 29 4.22 10.29 -9.51
C ILE A 29 2.93 9.85 -10.23
N ASN A 30 2.70 10.38 -11.44
CA ASN A 30 1.50 10.07 -12.22
C ASN A 30 1.61 8.70 -12.91
N HIS A 31 2.84 8.23 -13.13
CA HIS A 31 3.16 6.97 -13.80
C HIS A 31 3.49 5.83 -12.83
N LEU A 32 3.38 6.05 -11.53
CA LEU A 32 3.58 5.03 -10.51
C LEU A 32 2.28 4.79 -9.74
N GLN A 33 2.10 3.54 -9.30
CA GLN A 33 1.04 3.16 -8.40
C GLN A 33 1.54 2.25 -7.29
N PHE A 34 0.92 2.37 -6.12
CA PHE A 34 1.14 1.46 -5.01
C PHE A 34 0.46 0.12 -5.26
N LYS A 35 1.14 -0.95 -4.86
CA LYS A 35 0.61 -2.32 -4.95
C LYS A 35 1.03 -3.15 -3.75
N LEU A 36 0.11 -3.99 -3.28
CA LEU A 36 0.42 -5.03 -2.31
C LEU A 36 1.25 -6.13 -2.97
N ASN A 37 2.36 -6.47 -2.35
CA ASN A 37 3.18 -7.60 -2.78
C ASN A 37 2.50 -8.91 -2.38
N ILE A 38 1.89 -9.58 -3.36
CA ILE A 38 1.14 -10.83 -3.17
C ILE A 38 2.01 -12.03 -2.82
N SER A 39 3.35 -11.91 -2.86
CA SER A 39 4.24 -12.95 -2.33
C SER A 39 4.16 -13.08 -0.80
N TYR A 40 3.53 -12.12 -0.11
CA TYR A 40 3.27 -12.17 1.33
C TYR A 40 1.84 -12.67 1.58
N ASN A 41 1.70 -13.82 2.24
CA ASN A 41 0.39 -14.43 2.50
C ASN A 41 -0.57 -13.51 3.26
N ASP A 42 -0.07 -12.65 4.16
CA ASP A 42 -0.94 -11.76 4.93
C ASP A 42 -1.46 -10.55 4.11
N ALA A 43 -0.94 -10.33 2.90
CA ALA A 43 -1.39 -9.22 2.04
C ALA A 43 -2.90 -9.29 1.73
N GLN A 44 -3.47 -10.49 1.70
CA GLN A 44 -4.91 -10.70 1.45
C GLN A 44 -5.83 -10.12 2.53
N PHE A 45 -5.31 -9.84 3.73
CA PHE A 45 -6.05 -9.24 4.84
C PHE A 45 -6.17 -7.72 4.72
N PHE A 46 -5.61 -7.13 3.67
CA PHE A 46 -5.57 -5.68 3.47
C PHE A 46 -6.00 -5.29 2.07
N LEU A 47 -6.59 -4.11 1.97
CA LEU A 47 -6.82 -3.40 0.71
C LEU A 47 -5.91 -2.17 0.69
N LEU A 48 -5.46 -1.81 -0.51
CA LEU A 48 -4.58 -0.67 -0.73
C LEU A 48 -5.15 0.18 -1.87
N ASN A 49 -5.39 1.46 -1.60
CA ASN A 49 -5.67 2.41 -2.65
C ASN A 49 -4.36 2.69 -3.42
N SER A 50 -4.32 2.30 -4.69
CA SER A 50 -3.11 2.35 -5.51
C SER A 50 -2.61 3.78 -5.78
N ARG A 51 -3.47 4.80 -5.67
CA ARG A 51 -3.10 6.20 -5.90
C ARG A 51 -2.81 6.96 -4.60
N THR A 52 -3.58 6.72 -3.54
CA THR A 52 -3.45 7.49 -2.29
C THR A 52 -2.58 6.80 -1.24
N GLY A 53 -2.24 5.52 -1.44
CA GLY A 53 -1.48 4.73 -0.47
C GLY A 53 -2.27 4.35 0.79
N VAL A 54 -3.57 4.67 0.86
CA VAL A 54 -4.42 4.34 2.02
C VAL A 54 -4.60 2.82 2.12
N ILE A 55 -4.25 2.27 3.28
CA ILE A 55 -4.42 0.85 3.60
C ILE A 55 -5.65 0.70 4.50
N THR A 56 -6.53 -0.23 4.15
CA THR A 56 -7.69 -0.62 4.96
C THR A 56 -7.69 -2.13 5.23
N SER A 57 -8.33 -2.56 6.31
CA SER A 57 -8.52 -3.99 6.56
C SER A 57 -9.51 -4.60 5.58
N ASN A 58 -9.20 -5.79 5.07
CA ASN A 58 -10.09 -6.62 4.26
C ASN A 58 -10.76 -7.74 5.09
N ALA A 59 -10.41 -7.81 6.37
CA ALA A 59 -10.87 -8.81 7.32
C ALA A 59 -10.86 -8.21 8.73
N ARG A 60 -11.51 -8.90 9.66
CA ARG A 60 -11.42 -8.55 11.08
C ARG A 60 -10.02 -8.90 11.60
N LEU A 61 -9.39 -7.97 12.31
CA LEU A 61 -8.06 -8.15 12.89
C LEU A 61 -8.20 -8.53 14.36
N ASP A 62 -8.20 -9.83 14.63
CA ASP A 62 -8.38 -10.45 15.94
C ASP A 62 -6.99 -10.80 16.50
N TYR A 63 -6.60 -10.18 17.61
CA TYR A 63 -5.27 -10.34 18.18
C TYR A 63 -5.07 -11.73 18.78
N GLU A 64 -6.10 -12.28 19.41
CA GLU A 64 -6.11 -13.63 19.99
C GLU A 64 -5.94 -14.70 18.90
N GLN A 65 -6.53 -14.48 17.72
CA GLN A 65 -6.38 -15.39 16.59
C GLN A 65 -5.03 -15.20 15.87
N LYS A 66 -4.62 -13.95 15.61
CA LYS A 66 -3.37 -13.63 14.91
C LYS A 66 -2.82 -12.29 15.38
N PRO A 67 -1.78 -12.29 16.24
CA PRO A 67 -1.27 -11.05 16.83
C PRO A 67 -0.44 -10.20 15.88
N TYR A 68 0.06 -10.77 14.78
CA TYR A 68 0.93 -10.08 13.83
C TYR A 68 0.61 -10.43 12.39
N TYR A 69 0.61 -9.39 11.55
CA TYR A 69 0.45 -9.46 10.11
C TYR A 69 1.66 -8.82 9.44
N SER A 70 2.19 -9.44 8.39
CA SER A 70 3.34 -8.92 7.64
C SER A 70 3.07 -8.90 6.14
N PHE A 71 3.18 -7.72 5.55
CA PHE A 71 3.04 -7.53 4.11
C PHE A 71 4.02 -6.45 3.63
N SER A 72 4.21 -6.39 2.32
CA SER A 72 5.03 -5.38 1.68
C SER A 72 4.19 -4.60 0.67
N VAL A 73 4.46 -3.30 0.57
CA VAL A 73 3.93 -2.43 -0.47
C VAL A 73 5.08 -2.05 -1.38
N ILE A 74 4.85 -2.17 -2.69
CA ILE A 74 5.79 -1.78 -3.74
C ILE A 74 5.19 -0.66 -4.59
N LEU A 75 6.05 0.08 -5.27
CA LEU A 75 5.66 0.95 -6.37
C LEU A 75 5.86 0.18 -7.68
N GLU A 76 4.86 0.23 -8.55
CA GLU A 76 4.96 -0.30 -9.90
C GLU A 76 4.62 0.77 -10.95
N PRO A 77 5.28 0.77 -12.11
CA PRO A 77 4.88 1.61 -13.23
C PRO A 77 3.47 1.25 -13.72
N THR A 78 2.64 2.27 -13.93
CA THR A 78 1.36 2.11 -14.63
C THR A 78 1.53 2.06 -16.15
N ASP A 79 2.65 2.60 -16.66
CA ASP A 79 3.04 2.54 -18.07
C ASP A 79 4.49 2.06 -18.18
N LEU A 80 4.69 0.96 -18.90
CA LEU A 80 6.01 0.34 -19.11
C LEU A 80 6.86 1.09 -20.14
N ASN A 81 6.29 2.04 -20.88
CA ASN A 81 6.99 2.83 -21.89
C ASN A 81 7.51 4.17 -21.35
N PHE A 82 7.38 4.42 -20.05
CA PHE A 82 7.95 5.62 -19.44
C PHE A 82 9.48 5.50 -19.37
N SER A 83 10.17 6.23 -20.25
CA SER A 83 11.62 6.39 -20.18
C SER A 83 11.92 7.47 -19.14
N ILE A 84 12.63 7.09 -18.09
CA ILE A 84 13.26 8.02 -17.15
C ILE A 84 14.48 8.58 -17.88
N LEU A 85 14.31 9.74 -18.52
CA LEU A 85 15.41 10.52 -19.12
C LEU A 85 16.13 11.33 -18.04
#